data_AF-A0A388SLI5-F1
#
_entry.id   AF-A0A388SLI5-F1
#
_cell.length_a   1.000
_cell.length_b   1.000
_cell.length_c   1.000
_cell.angle_alpha   90.00
_cell.angle_beta   90.00
_cell.angle_gamma   90.00
#
_symmetry.space_group_name_H-M   'P 1'
#
loop_
_entity.id
_entity.type
_entity.pdbx_description
1 polymer ?
#
loop_
_entity_poly.entity_id
_entity_poly.type
_entity_poly.pdbx_seq_one_letter_code
_entity_poly.pdbx_strand_id
1 'polypeptide(L)'
;MPHTPPHVSARLLAVYALTPGGAALARRIAGALGGVLYLPERLCEAHVATAGAGGADADGVADTSSAQPFVTLAELVARTFREHPGHVFVAATGIVVRCIAPHIASKSLDPCVVVCDQRGVHAISLLSGHLGGGNDLALRVAAATGGTAVITTATDTEGLPSLDLLAARAGLSMADIAMVRHVNGALLAGETVWICDPGDRLGLRGIYSAPDQTEADAAGDAYGGASSPARPAPIFRFVDAPGDLPPDAATVLVTPHAHLAAPRRLVLHPRVLHVGVGCRRGVDGAVIESRIRETLAGANLAPAAVAALASADLKADEPGLLQAAAALAAPLHFFDAASLAAVPVPHPSPKAAEVLGVPEVGVAEAAALLSARQLGGTPALLLPKSAARGVTVAVAAVPDADSARPRTPFPHASSETPS
;
A
#
# COMPACT_ATOMS: atom_id res chain seq x y z
N MET A 1 5.15 -18.63 -31.93
CA MET A 1 5.38 -17.18 -31.76
C MET A 1 5.14 -16.86 -30.29
N PRO A 2 6.10 -16.24 -29.60
CA PRO A 2 6.01 -16.06 -28.15
C PRO A 2 4.91 -15.04 -27.83
N HIS A 3 3.92 -15.47 -27.05
CA HIS A 3 2.94 -14.59 -26.44
C HIS A 3 3.64 -13.74 -25.38
N THR A 4 3.91 -12.49 -25.73
CA THR A 4 4.26 -11.43 -24.80
C THR A 4 3.14 -11.34 -23.74
N PRO A 5 3.45 -11.32 -22.43
CA PRO A 5 2.44 -11.06 -21.41
C PRO A 5 1.79 -9.71 -21.68
N PRO A 6 0.48 -9.53 -21.40
CA PRO A 6 -0.16 -8.24 -21.58
C PRO A 6 0.59 -7.23 -20.72
N HIS A 7 1.12 -6.19 -21.35
CA HIS A 7 1.57 -5.00 -20.65
C HIS A 7 0.50 -4.64 -19.61
N VAL A 8 0.90 -4.48 -18.34
CA VAL A 8 0.06 -3.82 -17.33
C VAL A 8 -0.11 -2.39 -17.86
N SER A 9 -1.12 -2.19 -18.69
CA SER A 9 -1.46 -0.89 -19.24
C SER A 9 -1.74 -0.01 -18.04
N ALA A 10 -0.91 0.99 -17.81
CA ALA A 10 -1.16 2.02 -16.81
C ALA A 10 -2.58 2.53 -17.08
N ARG A 11 -3.53 2.25 -16.19
CA ARG A 11 -4.90 2.71 -16.38
C ARG A 11 -4.88 4.23 -16.16
N LEU A 12 -4.93 4.97 -17.25
CA LEU A 12 -4.88 6.43 -17.26
C LEU A 12 -6.13 7.03 -16.61
N LEU A 13 -6.05 8.27 -16.14
CA LEU A 13 -7.23 9.02 -15.69
C LEU A 13 -8.16 9.30 -16.88
N ALA A 14 -9.45 9.51 -16.63
CA ALA A 14 -10.37 10.03 -17.63
C ALA A 14 -10.74 11.49 -17.34
N VAL A 15 -10.57 12.37 -18.32
CA VAL A 15 -10.85 13.81 -18.20
C VAL A 15 -11.92 14.22 -19.19
N TYR A 16 -12.99 14.84 -18.72
CA TYR A 16 -14.17 15.16 -19.51
C TYR A 16 -14.42 16.67 -19.53
N ALA A 17 -14.87 17.21 -20.66
CA ALA A 17 -15.43 18.57 -20.70
C ALA A 17 -16.65 18.65 -21.61
N LEU A 18 -17.60 19.54 -21.26
CA LEU A 18 -18.85 19.71 -22.02
C LEU A 18 -18.95 21.02 -22.79
N THR A 19 -18.04 21.96 -22.53
CA THR A 19 -18.05 23.31 -23.11
C THR A 19 -16.72 23.63 -23.79
N PRO A 20 -16.68 24.55 -24.77
CA PRO A 20 -15.41 24.98 -25.38
C PRO A 20 -14.39 25.50 -24.37
N GLY A 21 -14.83 26.33 -23.41
CA GLY A 21 -13.97 26.83 -22.33
C GLY A 21 -13.44 25.71 -21.43
N GLY A 22 -14.30 24.74 -21.09
CA GLY A 22 -13.89 23.56 -20.33
C GLY A 22 -12.94 22.65 -21.09
N ALA A 23 -13.04 22.57 -22.42
CA ALA A 23 -12.18 21.70 -23.24
C ALA A 23 -10.70 22.10 -23.18
N ALA A 24 -10.40 23.41 -23.18
CA ALA A 24 -9.03 23.90 -23.02
C ALA A 24 -8.45 23.55 -21.64
N LEU A 25 -9.26 23.71 -20.58
CA LEU A 25 -8.86 23.33 -19.23
C LEU A 25 -8.67 21.81 -19.10
N ALA A 26 -9.58 21.02 -19.67
CA ALA A 26 -9.49 19.57 -19.66
C ALA A 26 -8.25 19.06 -20.41
N ARG A 27 -7.87 19.66 -21.54
CA ARG A 27 -6.59 19.38 -22.22
C ARG A 27 -5.39 19.59 -21.31
N ARG A 28 -5.37 20.73 -20.60
CA ARG A 28 -4.30 21.05 -19.63
C ARG A 28 -4.22 20.02 -18.51
N ILE A 29 -5.37 19.68 -17.90
CA ILE A 29 -5.44 18.67 -16.83
C ILE A 29 -4.98 17.30 -17.35
N ALA A 30 -5.45 16.87 -18.52
CA ALA A 30 -5.08 15.58 -19.11
C ALA A 30 -3.58 15.50 -19.43
N GLY A 31 -2.99 16.56 -19.97
CA GLY A 31 -1.55 16.64 -20.23
C GLY A 31 -0.72 16.67 -18.95
N ALA A 32 -1.14 17.42 -17.92
CA ALA A 32 -0.41 17.53 -16.67
C ALA A 32 -0.48 16.26 -15.80
N LEU A 33 -1.61 15.56 -15.81
CA LEU A 33 -1.87 14.42 -14.91
C LEU A 33 -1.79 13.05 -15.58
N GLY A 34 -1.60 13.00 -16.91
CA GLY A 34 -1.57 11.75 -17.68
C GLY A 34 -2.95 11.10 -17.78
N GLY A 35 -3.85 11.70 -18.56
CA GLY A 35 -5.22 11.22 -18.73
C GLY A 35 -5.69 11.14 -20.18
N VAL A 36 -6.71 10.31 -20.41
CA VAL A 36 -7.48 10.26 -21.65
C VAL A 36 -8.49 11.40 -21.64
N LEU A 37 -8.41 12.27 -22.65
CA LEU A 37 -9.34 13.38 -22.83
C LEU A 37 -10.58 12.94 -23.61
N TYR A 38 -11.75 13.23 -23.09
CA TYR A 38 -13.04 13.01 -23.73
C TYR A 38 -13.76 14.33 -23.97
N LEU A 39 -14.19 14.57 -25.21
CA LEU A 39 -14.94 15.76 -25.62
C LEU A 39 -16.16 15.39 -26.48
N PRO A 40 -17.26 16.16 -26.45
CA PRO A 40 -18.35 16.01 -27.39
C PRO A 40 -17.87 16.10 -28.84
N GLU A 41 -18.44 15.32 -29.76
CA GLU A 41 -18.07 15.33 -31.20
C GLU A 41 -17.96 16.74 -31.78
N ARG A 42 -18.97 17.59 -31.50
CA ARG A 42 -18.99 19.01 -31.90
C ARG A 42 -17.79 19.85 -31.44
N LEU A 43 -17.14 19.48 -30.33
CA LEU A 43 -15.96 20.18 -29.81
C LEU A 43 -14.65 19.62 -30.36
N CYS A 44 -14.64 18.36 -30.81
CA CYS A 44 -13.53 17.79 -31.55
C CYS A 44 -13.43 18.41 -32.95
N GLU A 45 -14.57 18.53 -33.65
CA GLU A 45 -14.65 19.10 -35.00
C GLU A 45 -14.23 20.59 -35.06
N ALA A 46 -14.65 21.39 -34.08
CA ALA A 46 -14.26 22.80 -33.97
C ALA A 46 -12.75 23.00 -33.77
N HIS A 47 -12.06 22.00 -33.19
CA HIS A 47 -10.62 22.04 -32.97
C HIS A 47 -9.83 21.66 -34.24
N VAL A 48 -10.32 20.68 -35.01
CA VAL A 48 -9.71 20.32 -36.31
C VAL A 48 -9.76 21.50 -37.30
N ALA A 49 -10.85 22.27 -37.28
CA ALA A 49 -10.99 23.48 -38.10
C ALA A 49 -10.00 24.61 -37.74
N THR A 50 -9.48 24.63 -36.51
CA THR A 50 -8.55 25.67 -36.02
C THR A 50 -7.08 25.22 -36.02
N ALA A 51 -6.82 23.91 -35.90
CA ALA A 51 -5.47 23.33 -35.97
C ALA A 51 -4.89 23.29 -37.40
N GLY A 52 -5.73 23.46 -38.44
CA GLY A 52 -5.28 23.57 -39.84
C GLY A 52 -4.46 24.82 -40.19
N ALA A 53 -4.11 25.66 -39.20
CA ALA A 53 -3.44 26.94 -39.41
C ALA A 53 -2.13 27.15 -38.61
N GLY A 54 -1.57 26.15 -37.91
CA GLY A 54 -0.30 26.35 -37.20
C GLY A 54 0.39 25.10 -36.66
N GLY A 55 1.58 24.84 -37.22
CA GLY A 55 2.80 24.22 -36.66
C GLY A 55 2.75 23.21 -35.51
N ALA A 56 3.40 22.06 -35.74
CA ALA A 56 3.74 21.05 -34.75
C ALA A 56 4.73 21.56 -33.69
N ASP A 57 4.47 21.24 -32.41
CA ASP A 57 5.41 21.49 -31.31
C ASP A 57 6.39 20.30 -31.10
N ALA A 58 7.59 20.64 -30.63
CA ALA A 58 8.84 19.90 -30.81
C ALA A 58 9.30 19.05 -29.61
N ASP A 59 8.44 18.70 -28.65
CA ASP A 59 8.91 18.19 -27.35
C ASP A 59 8.56 16.73 -27.01
N GLY A 60 8.40 15.84 -28.00
CA GLY A 60 8.58 14.38 -27.79
C GLY A 60 7.74 13.69 -26.70
N VAL A 61 6.64 14.29 -26.25
CA VAL A 61 5.65 13.67 -25.36
C VAL A 61 4.61 12.96 -26.24
N ALA A 62 4.31 11.69 -25.94
CA ALA A 62 3.31 10.90 -26.64
C ALA A 62 2.01 11.70 -26.85
N ASP A 63 1.47 11.65 -28.08
CA ASP A 63 0.31 12.38 -28.57
C ASP A 63 -0.95 12.12 -27.72
N THR A 64 -1.07 12.86 -26.62
CA THR A 64 -2.25 12.92 -25.73
C THR A 64 -3.21 14.04 -26.17
N SER A 65 -3.00 14.59 -27.37
CA SER A 65 -3.73 15.75 -27.90
C SER A 65 -5.02 15.38 -28.65
N SER A 66 -5.19 14.10 -29.01
CA SER A 66 -6.42 13.60 -29.63
C SER A 66 -7.50 13.31 -28.59
N ALA A 67 -8.48 14.20 -28.49
CA ALA A 67 -9.65 13.98 -27.66
C ALA A 67 -10.51 12.85 -28.25
N GLN A 68 -10.92 11.90 -27.41
CA GLN A 68 -11.89 10.87 -27.78
C GLN A 68 -13.30 11.49 -27.83
N PRO A 69 -13.98 11.41 -29.00
CA PRO A 69 -15.31 11.97 -29.15
C PRO A 69 -16.37 11.17 -28.36
N PHE A 70 -17.44 11.84 -27.96
CA PHE A 70 -18.65 11.17 -27.47
C PHE A 70 -19.93 11.94 -27.85
N VAL A 71 -21.05 11.21 -27.85
CA VAL A 71 -22.39 11.76 -28.12
C VAL A 71 -23.04 12.22 -26.81
N THR A 72 -23.23 11.30 -25.86
CA THR A 72 -23.80 11.61 -24.54
C THR A 72 -22.82 11.27 -23.41
N LEU A 73 -22.81 12.11 -22.36
CA LEU A 73 -21.97 11.87 -21.18
C LEU A 73 -22.41 10.61 -20.42
N ALA A 74 -23.72 10.34 -20.37
CA ALA A 74 -24.25 9.20 -19.62
C ALA A 74 -23.78 7.86 -20.21
N GLU A 75 -23.85 7.69 -21.53
CA GLU A 75 -23.35 6.48 -22.21
C GLU A 75 -21.84 6.33 -22.05
N LEU A 76 -21.11 7.44 -22.16
CA LEU A 76 -19.65 7.42 -21.98
C LEU A 76 -19.27 7.01 -20.54
N VAL A 77 -19.93 7.57 -19.54
CA VAL A 77 -19.71 7.22 -18.13
C VAL A 77 -20.04 5.75 -17.90
N ALA A 78 -21.15 5.24 -18.45
CA ALA A 78 -21.52 3.84 -18.30
C ALA A 78 -20.43 2.86 -18.79
N ARG A 79 -19.69 3.22 -19.84
CA ARG A 79 -18.54 2.45 -20.34
C ARG A 79 -17.30 2.68 -19.49
N THR A 80 -16.95 3.94 -19.25
CA THR A 80 -15.62 4.32 -18.74
C THR A 80 -15.49 4.24 -17.21
N PHE A 81 -16.59 4.25 -16.45
CA PHE A 81 -16.58 4.40 -14.99
C PHE A 81 -15.78 3.31 -14.25
N ARG A 82 -15.63 2.11 -14.82
CA ARG A 82 -14.81 1.04 -14.20
C ARG A 82 -13.51 0.77 -14.94
N GLU A 83 -13.30 1.40 -16.09
CA GLU A 83 -12.11 1.24 -16.92
C GLU A 83 -10.96 2.11 -16.41
N HIS A 84 -11.28 3.25 -15.79
CA HIS A 84 -10.33 4.22 -15.27
C HIS A 84 -10.31 4.22 -13.73
N PRO A 85 -9.15 4.43 -13.08
CA PRO A 85 -9.05 4.50 -11.63
C PRO A 85 -9.55 5.85 -11.06
N GLY A 86 -9.69 6.86 -11.92
CA GLY A 86 -10.13 8.20 -11.52
C GLY A 86 -10.68 9.03 -12.68
N HIS A 87 -11.65 9.88 -12.35
CA HIS A 87 -12.38 10.71 -13.30
C HIS A 87 -12.32 12.18 -12.90
N VAL A 88 -12.02 13.07 -13.86
CA VAL A 88 -12.05 14.52 -13.69
C VAL A 88 -13.06 15.12 -14.67
N PHE A 89 -14.16 15.67 -14.15
CA PHE A 89 -15.19 16.30 -14.96
C PHE A 89 -15.08 17.82 -14.89
N VAL A 90 -14.74 18.47 -16.01
CA VAL A 90 -14.87 19.92 -16.20
C VAL A 90 -16.32 20.23 -16.60
N ALA A 91 -17.22 20.17 -15.62
CA ALA A 91 -18.67 20.25 -15.81
C ALA A 91 -19.37 20.67 -14.51
N ALA A 92 -20.66 21.01 -14.60
CA ALA A 92 -21.47 21.27 -13.42
C ALA A 92 -21.69 19.97 -12.61
N THR A 93 -21.47 20.03 -11.29
CA THR A 93 -21.59 18.89 -10.36
C THR A 93 -22.91 18.15 -10.50
N GLY A 94 -24.04 18.86 -10.66
CA GLY A 94 -25.36 18.22 -10.79
C GLY A 94 -25.50 17.31 -12.01
N ILE A 95 -24.80 17.60 -13.12
CA ILE A 95 -24.79 16.72 -14.29
C ILE A 95 -23.96 15.47 -13.98
N VAL A 96 -22.78 15.66 -13.40
CA VAL A 96 -21.86 14.56 -13.06
C VAL A 96 -22.55 13.58 -12.10
N VAL A 97 -23.15 14.08 -11.02
CA VAL A 97 -23.87 13.26 -10.03
C VAL A 97 -24.95 12.39 -10.70
N ARG A 98 -25.76 12.97 -11.59
CA ARG A 98 -26.80 12.20 -12.31
C ARG A 98 -26.21 11.13 -13.22
N CYS A 99 -25.08 11.40 -13.87
CA CYS A 99 -24.42 10.43 -14.76
C CYS A 99 -23.76 9.29 -13.98
N ILE A 100 -23.13 9.56 -12.83
CA ILE A 100 -22.42 8.53 -12.06
C ILE A 100 -23.34 7.71 -11.17
N ALA A 101 -24.45 8.29 -10.69
CA ALA A 101 -25.33 7.66 -9.69
C ALA A 101 -25.75 6.21 -9.99
N PRO A 102 -26.08 5.80 -11.24
CA PRO A 102 -26.42 4.42 -11.57
C PRO A 102 -25.26 3.41 -11.45
N HIS A 103 -24.01 3.88 -11.31
CA HIS A 103 -22.80 3.06 -11.37
C HIS A 103 -22.06 2.94 -10.04
N ILE A 104 -22.42 3.78 -9.05
CA ILE A 104 -21.86 3.79 -7.70
C ILE A 104 -22.25 2.49 -6.98
N ALA A 105 -21.29 1.80 -6.40
CA ALA A 105 -21.49 0.57 -5.66
C ALA A 105 -20.96 0.66 -4.21
N SER A 106 -19.66 0.91 -4.03
CA SER A 106 -19.05 1.04 -2.71
C SER A 106 -17.72 1.79 -2.74
N LYS A 107 -17.35 2.40 -1.60
CA LYS A 107 -16.09 3.13 -1.43
C LYS A 107 -14.82 2.31 -1.72
N SER A 108 -14.89 0.97 -1.69
CA SER A 108 -13.76 0.08 -1.95
C SER A 108 -13.64 -0.36 -3.41
N LEU A 109 -14.69 -0.16 -4.21
CA LEU A 109 -14.77 -0.58 -5.61
C LEU A 109 -14.88 0.59 -6.58
N ASP A 110 -15.49 1.70 -6.14
CA ASP A 110 -15.77 2.85 -6.99
C ASP A 110 -14.51 3.68 -7.25
N PRO A 111 -14.28 4.15 -8.49
CA PRO A 111 -13.17 5.05 -8.79
C PRO A 111 -13.33 6.38 -8.06
N CYS A 112 -12.25 7.16 -7.97
CA CYS A 112 -12.39 8.54 -7.53
C CYS A 112 -13.03 9.42 -8.60
N VAL A 113 -13.83 10.40 -8.15
CA VAL A 113 -14.43 11.40 -9.02
C VAL A 113 -14.13 12.78 -8.48
N VAL A 114 -13.55 13.63 -9.33
CA VAL A 114 -13.35 15.05 -9.09
C VAL A 114 -14.16 15.86 -10.09
N VAL A 115 -14.80 16.92 -9.62
CA VAL A 115 -15.50 17.88 -10.49
C VAL A 115 -14.82 19.22 -10.40
N CYS A 116 -14.60 19.83 -11.56
CA CYS A 116 -13.99 21.13 -11.70
C CYS A 116 -14.89 22.08 -12.49
N ASP A 117 -15.00 23.33 -12.07
CA ASP A 117 -15.69 24.34 -12.87
C ASP A 117 -14.85 24.74 -14.09
N GLN A 118 -15.49 25.29 -15.12
CA GLN A 118 -14.81 25.61 -16.39
C GLN A 118 -13.70 26.67 -16.28
N ARG A 119 -13.65 27.43 -15.19
CA ARG A 119 -12.58 28.42 -14.93
C ARG A 119 -11.46 27.82 -14.08
N GLY A 120 -11.60 26.59 -13.60
CA GLY A 120 -10.60 25.91 -12.80
C GLY A 120 -10.46 26.42 -11.37
N VAL A 121 -11.46 27.16 -10.85
CA VAL A 121 -11.38 27.80 -9.53
C VAL A 121 -11.50 26.77 -8.41
N HIS A 122 -12.42 25.80 -8.55
CA HIS A 122 -12.65 24.76 -7.57
C HIS A 122 -12.45 23.38 -8.16
N ALA A 123 -11.71 22.52 -7.45
CA ALA A 123 -11.60 21.09 -7.72
C ALA A 123 -12.23 20.31 -6.56
N ILE A 124 -13.44 19.82 -6.76
CA ILE A 124 -14.27 19.21 -5.71
C ILE A 124 -14.05 17.69 -5.70
N SER A 125 -13.59 17.15 -4.57
CA SER A 125 -13.55 15.71 -4.31
C SER A 125 -14.99 15.20 -4.12
N LEU A 126 -15.55 14.57 -5.16
CA LEU A 126 -16.97 14.21 -5.21
C LEU A 126 -17.24 12.77 -4.78
N LEU A 127 -16.41 11.82 -5.19
CA LEU A 127 -16.57 10.39 -4.87
C LEU A 127 -15.21 9.75 -4.53
N SER A 128 -15.24 8.79 -3.60
CA SER A 128 -14.08 8.01 -3.16
C SER A 128 -12.86 8.86 -2.75
N GLY A 129 -13.11 9.90 -1.93
CA GLY A 129 -12.10 10.90 -1.53
C GLY A 129 -10.86 10.34 -0.81
N HIS A 130 -11.03 9.38 0.11
CA HIS A 130 -9.92 8.79 0.87
C HIS A 130 -9.24 7.66 0.11
N LEU A 131 -9.56 6.40 0.42
CA LEU A 131 -8.91 5.22 -0.16
C LEU A 131 -8.97 5.18 -1.69
N GLY A 132 -10.02 5.73 -2.31
CA GLY A 132 -10.11 5.81 -3.76
C GLY A 132 -9.28 6.92 -4.41
N GLY A 133 -8.62 7.77 -3.62
CA GLY A 133 -7.70 8.80 -4.12
C GLY A 133 -8.33 10.12 -4.56
N GLY A 134 -9.63 10.35 -4.29
CA GLY A 134 -10.32 11.57 -4.77
C GLY A 134 -9.78 12.88 -4.18
N ASN A 135 -9.31 12.86 -2.94
CA ASN A 135 -8.71 14.03 -2.29
C ASN A 135 -7.36 14.39 -2.90
N ASP A 136 -6.50 13.38 -3.11
CA ASP A 136 -5.22 13.55 -3.82
C ASP A 136 -5.44 14.06 -5.24
N LEU A 137 -6.39 13.46 -5.97
CA LEU A 137 -6.73 13.91 -7.32
C LEU A 137 -7.26 15.35 -7.32
N ALA A 138 -8.08 15.74 -6.34
CA ALA A 138 -8.58 17.12 -6.22
C ALA A 138 -7.45 18.13 -5.98
N LEU A 139 -6.47 17.80 -5.13
CA LEU A 139 -5.27 18.61 -4.89
C LEU A 139 -4.41 18.73 -6.15
N ARG A 140 -4.21 17.63 -6.88
CA ARG A 140 -3.45 17.61 -8.14
C ARG A 140 -4.14 18.40 -9.24
N VAL A 141 -5.46 18.31 -9.34
CA VAL A 141 -6.25 19.13 -10.26
C VAL A 141 -6.14 20.61 -9.88
N ALA A 142 -6.32 20.96 -8.61
CA ALA A 142 -6.16 22.33 -8.13
C ALA A 142 -4.77 22.91 -8.45
N ALA A 143 -3.71 22.12 -8.27
CA ALA A 143 -2.35 22.50 -8.65
C ALA A 143 -2.20 22.72 -10.18
N ALA A 144 -2.81 21.86 -10.99
CA ALA A 144 -2.78 21.98 -12.46
C ALA A 144 -3.61 23.16 -13.00
N THR A 145 -4.65 23.58 -12.28
CA THR A 145 -5.52 24.70 -12.68
C THR A 145 -5.15 26.02 -12.03
N GLY A 146 -4.34 26.02 -10.96
CA GLY A 146 -4.12 27.17 -10.08
C GLY A 146 -5.34 27.48 -9.20
N GLY A 147 -6.24 26.51 -9.01
CA GLY A 147 -7.45 26.63 -8.21
C GLY A 147 -7.30 26.12 -6.78
N THR A 148 -8.44 25.89 -6.13
CA THR A 148 -8.52 25.40 -4.76
C THR A 148 -9.22 24.04 -4.74
N ALA A 149 -8.63 23.07 -4.02
CA ALA A 149 -9.29 21.79 -3.76
C ALA A 149 -10.38 21.97 -2.70
N VAL A 150 -11.57 21.44 -2.96
CA VAL A 150 -12.69 21.41 -2.02
C VAL A 150 -12.85 19.98 -1.52
N ILE A 151 -12.41 19.76 -0.29
CA ILE A 151 -12.41 18.46 0.40
C ILE A 151 -13.30 18.62 1.64
N THR A 152 -14.30 17.74 1.79
CA THR A 152 -15.33 17.83 2.83
C THR A 152 -15.31 16.66 3.82
N THR A 153 -14.37 15.74 3.62
CA THR A 153 -14.24 14.54 4.43
C THR A 153 -13.82 14.88 5.86
N ALA A 154 -14.59 14.39 6.86
CA ALA A 154 -14.45 14.75 8.28
C ALA A 154 -13.02 14.62 8.84
N THR A 155 -12.26 13.59 8.42
CA THR A 155 -10.86 13.39 8.83
C THR A 155 -9.94 14.49 8.28
N ASP A 156 -10.20 15.03 7.09
CA ASP A 156 -9.41 16.12 6.51
C ASP A 156 -9.82 17.51 7.04
N THR A 157 -11.11 17.74 7.32
CA THR A 157 -11.57 19.01 7.91
C THR A 157 -10.99 19.24 9.30
N GLU A 158 -10.75 18.17 10.05
CA GLU A 158 -10.11 18.19 11.37
C GLU A 158 -8.56 18.09 11.29
N GLY A 159 -7.98 17.94 10.09
CA GLY A 159 -6.54 17.82 9.88
C GLY A 159 -5.92 16.52 10.47
N LEU A 160 -6.74 15.48 10.66
CA LEU A 160 -6.33 14.21 11.27
C LEU A 160 -5.88 13.21 10.19
N PRO A 161 -4.78 12.47 10.41
CA PRO A 161 -4.29 11.55 9.41
C PRO A 161 -5.21 10.33 9.29
N SER A 162 -5.50 9.94 8.05
CA SER A 162 -6.17 8.66 7.75
C SER A 162 -5.16 7.52 7.83
N LEU A 163 -5.26 6.71 8.88
CA LEU A 163 -4.34 5.60 9.15
C LEU A 163 -4.39 4.52 8.07
N ASP A 164 -5.54 4.33 7.42
CA ASP A 164 -5.73 3.43 6.30
C ASP A 164 -4.99 3.90 5.04
N LEU A 165 -4.98 5.22 4.76
CA LEU A 165 -4.17 5.78 3.67
C LEU A 165 -2.67 5.70 3.96
N LEU A 166 -2.26 5.97 5.20
CA LEU A 166 -0.87 5.82 5.60
C LEU A 166 -0.41 4.37 5.47
N ALA A 167 -1.22 3.40 5.92
CA ALA A 167 -0.94 1.99 5.75
C ALA A 167 -0.82 1.60 4.28
N ALA A 168 -1.75 2.05 3.42
CA ALA A 168 -1.72 1.78 1.99
C ALA A 168 -0.47 2.37 1.30
N ARG A 169 -0.13 3.63 1.61
CA ARG A 169 1.06 4.30 1.07
C ARG A 169 2.36 3.61 1.52
N ALA A 170 2.38 3.11 2.74
CA ALA A 170 3.51 2.37 3.30
C ALA A 170 3.56 0.89 2.87
N GLY A 171 2.61 0.42 2.03
CA GLY A 171 2.54 -0.97 1.59
C GLY A 171 2.24 -1.97 2.72
N LEU A 172 1.61 -1.51 3.79
CA LEU A 172 1.21 -2.35 4.94
C LEU A 172 -0.12 -3.03 4.65
N SER A 173 -0.21 -4.31 5.00
CA SER A 173 -1.47 -5.05 4.95
C SER A 173 -2.21 -4.95 6.29
N MET A 174 -3.54 -4.88 6.24
CA MET A 174 -4.37 -4.80 7.45
C MET A 174 -4.84 -6.19 7.87
N ALA A 175 -4.71 -6.52 9.15
CA ALA A 175 -5.23 -7.77 9.70
C ALA A 175 -6.76 -7.80 9.71
N ASP A 176 -7.39 -6.68 10.10
CA ASP A 176 -8.84 -6.51 10.12
C ASP A 176 -9.20 -5.06 9.74
N ILE A 177 -9.81 -4.91 8.57
CA ILE A 177 -10.26 -3.60 8.05
C ILE A 177 -11.35 -2.98 8.93
N ALA A 178 -12.11 -3.79 9.68
CA ALA A 178 -13.13 -3.28 10.58
C ALA A 178 -12.52 -2.47 11.74
N MET A 179 -11.24 -2.68 12.09
CA MET A 179 -10.58 -1.93 13.16
C MET A 179 -10.22 -0.49 12.76
N VAL A 180 -10.14 -0.19 11.46
CA VAL A 180 -9.91 1.18 10.96
C VAL A 180 -10.98 2.15 11.49
N ARG A 181 -12.25 1.73 11.50
CA ARG A 181 -13.36 2.57 11.98
C ARG A 181 -13.23 2.90 13.47
N HIS A 182 -12.66 1.98 14.25
CA HIS A 182 -12.52 2.14 15.70
C HIS A 182 -11.40 3.13 16.02
N VAL A 183 -10.27 3.01 15.32
CA VAL A 183 -9.14 3.95 15.54
C VAL A 183 -9.46 5.32 14.94
N ASN A 184 -10.01 5.40 13.73
CA ASN A 184 -10.43 6.69 13.16
C ASN A 184 -11.57 7.34 13.97
N GLY A 185 -12.49 6.55 14.51
CA GLY A 185 -13.53 7.03 15.42
C GLY A 185 -12.95 7.61 16.71
N ALA A 186 -11.91 6.98 17.27
CA ALA A 186 -11.19 7.49 18.43
C ALA A 186 -10.50 8.83 18.13
N LEU A 187 -9.85 8.96 16.96
CA LEU A 187 -9.25 10.21 16.50
C LEU A 187 -10.29 11.33 16.40
N LEU A 188 -11.45 11.06 15.77
CA LEU A 188 -12.53 12.03 15.64
C LEU A 188 -13.16 12.42 16.99
N ALA A 189 -13.15 11.52 17.97
CA ALA A 189 -13.62 11.78 19.33
C ALA A 189 -12.58 12.53 20.19
N GLY A 190 -11.38 12.82 19.65
CA GLY A 190 -10.27 13.43 20.40
C GLY A 190 -9.63 12.50 21.43
N GLU A 191 -9.83 11.19 21.32
CA GLU A 191 -9.16 10.20 22.16
C GLU A 191 -7.70 10.02 21.73
N THR A 192 -6.81 9.75 22.69
CA THR A 192 -5.42 9.39 22.39
C THR A 192 -5.35 8.02 21.71
N VAL A 193 -4.69 7.97 20.56
CA VAL A 193 -4.34 6.73 19.85
C VAL A 193 -2.90 6.35 20.15
N TRP A 194 -2.69 5.13 20.62
CA TRP A 194 -1.36 4.62 20.92
C TRP A 194 -0.76 3.91 19.71
N ILE A 195 0.48 4.22 19.34
CA ILE A 195 1.15 3.69 18.16
C ILE A 195 2.41 2.93 18.57
N CYS A 196 2.45 1.65 18.24
CA CYS A 196 3.68 0.85 18.24
C CYS A 196 4.13 0.64 16.78
N ASP A 197 5.05 1.48 16.32
CA ASP A 197 5.68 1.39 15.00
C ASP A 197 7.18 1.69 15.13
N PRO A 198 7.99 0.68 15.53
CA PRO A 198 9.41 0.88 15.82
C PRO A 198 10.23 1.31 14.59
N GLY A 199 9.77 0.98 13.38
CA GLY A 199 10.44 1.35 12.14
C GLY A 199 9.91 2.66 11.51
N ASP A 200 9.03 3.38 12.21
CA ASP A 200 8.31 4.57 11.73
C ASP A 200 7.77 4.40 10.29
N ARG A 201 7.23 3.22 9.97
CA ARG A 201 6.72 2.89 8.63
C ARG A 201 5.52 3.73 8.25
N LEU A 202 4.75 4.22 9.23
CA LEU A 202 3.67 5.18 9.03
C LEU A 202 4.16 6.63 8.91
N GLY A 203 5.44 6.91 9.23
CA GLY A 203 6.03 8.25 9.21
C GLY A 203 5.41 9.20 10.23
N LEU A 204 4.76 8.68 11.27
CA LEU A 204 4.00 9.46 12.23
C LEU A 204 4.90 10.02 13.34
N ARG A 205 6.01 9.35 13.70
CA ARG A 205 6.92 9.86 14.72
C ARG A 205 7.57 11.16 14.24
N GLY A 206 8.08 11.21 13.01
CA GLY A 206 8.68 12.44 12.47
C GLY A 206 7.75 13.66 12.41
N ILE A 207 6.43 13.43 12.32
CA ILE A 207 5.42 14.50 12.19
C ILE A 207 4.84 14.90 13.55
N TYR A 208 4.61 13.93 14.45
CA TYR A 208 3.85 14.13 15.69
C TYR A 208 4.68 13.93 16.97
N SER A 209 5.95 13.51 16.87
CA SER A 209 6.86 13.58 18.01
C SER A 209 7.28 15.03 18.23
N ALA A 210 6.65 15.70 19.20
CA ALA A 210 7.19 16.93 19.76
C ALA A 210 8.51 16.62 20.49
N PRO A 211 9.48 17.56 20.54
CA PRO A 211 10.68 17.38 21.35
C PRO A 211 10.29 17.10 22.81
N ASP A 212 10.92 16.06 23.35
CA ASP A 212 10.62 15.47 24.65
C ASP A 212 10.72 16.51 25.79
N GLN A 213 9.92 16.31 26.82
CA GLN A 213 9.72 17.20 27.96
C GLN A 213 10.85 17.10 29.00
N THR A 214 12.12 17.10 28.58
CA THR A 214 13.25 16.89 29.51
C THR A 214 14.00 18.15 29.95
N GLU A 215 13.62 19.35 29.51
CA GLU A 215 14.31 20.60 29.93
C GLU A 215 13.43 21.63 30.68
N ALA A 216 12.14 21.38 30.88
CA ALA A 216 11.26 22.37 31.54
C ALA A 216 11.23 22.28 33.08
N ASP A 217 11.70 21.18 33.68
CA ASP A 217 11.65 20.98 35.13
C ASP A 217 12.92 21.46 35.88
N ALA A 218 13.89 22.07 35.17
CA ALA A 218 15.16 22.49 35.75
C ALA A 218 15.36 24.02 35.88
N ALA A 219 14.31 24.82 35.66
CA ALA A 219 14.40 26.28 35.83
C ALA A 219 13.19 26.86 36.58
N GLY A 220 13.32 26.91 37.91
CA GLY A 220 12.92 28.08 38.69
C GLY A 220 11.48 28.12 39.22
N ASP A 221 11.38 27.90 40.53
CA ASP A 221 10.30 28.35 41.39
C ASP A 221 9.98 29.86 41.24
N ALA A 222 8.79 30.22 41.72
CA ALA A 222 8.32 31.54 42.12
C ALA A 222 7.66 32.41 41.03
N TYR A 223 6.36 32.21 40.84
CA TYR A 223 5.32 33.24 41.02
C TYR A 223 3.94 32.58 40.87
N GLY A 224 3.06 32.76 41.85
CA GLY A 224 1.67 32.33 41.74
C GLY A 224 0.95 33.12 40.64
N GLY A 225 0.23 32.42 39.75
CA GLY A 225 -0.61 33.07 38.76
C GLY A 225 -1.08 32.12 37.67
N ALA A 226 -2.38 31.81 37.69
CA ALA A 226 -3.19 31.18 36.63
C ALA A 226 -2.66 29.87 36.04
N SER A 227 -3.37 28.76 36.27
CA SER A 227 -3.22 27.54 35.50
C SER A 227 -3.34 27.87 34.01
N SER A 228 -2.22 27.75 33.29
CA SER A 228 -2.19 27.76 31.82
C SER A 228 -3.28 26.82 31.32
N PRO A 229 -4.06 27.17 30.26
CA PRO A 229 -5.00 26.23 29.68
C PRO A 229 -4.24 24.94 29.37
N ALA A 230 -4.72 23.82 29.91
CA ALA A 230 -4.11 22.51 29.70
C ALA A 230 -3.95 22.32 28.19
N ARG A 231 -2.69 22.16 27.73
CA ARG A 231 -2.41 21.80 26.34
C ARG A 231 -3.23 20.54 26.03
N PRO A 232 -3.96 20.48 24.91
CA PRO A 232 -4.69 19.27 24.55
C PRO A 232 -3.72 18.09 24.55
N ALA A 233 -4.13 16.97 25.14
CA ALA A 233 -3.32 15.76 25.18
C ALA A 233 -2.92 15.38 23.74
N PRO A 234 -1.69 14.87 23.52
CA PRO A 234 -1.27 14.52 22.19
C PRO A 234 -2.21 13.44 21.62
N ILE A 235 -2.67 13.68 20.38
CA ILE A 235 -3.58 12.80 19.65
C ILE A 235 -2.94 11.42 19.43
N PHE A 236 -1.61 11.38 19.31
CA PHE A 236 -0.82 10.16 19.22
C PHE A 236 0.12 10.00 20.40
N ARG A 237 0.24 8.77 20.91
CA ARG A 237 1.26 8.39 21.88
C ARG A 237 2.06 7.21 21.35
N PHE A 238 3.36 7.40 21.20
CA PHE A 238 4.24 6.37 20.64
C PHE A 238 4.83 5.50 21.73
N VAL A 239 4.91 4.21 21.45
CA VAL A 239 5.60 3.22 22.28
C VAL A 239 6.52 2.35 21.41
N ASP A 240 7.54 1.77 22.03
CA ASP A 240 8.59 1.04 21.32
C ASP A 240 8.33 -0.47 21.29
N ALA A 241 7.55 -1.00 22.24
CA ALA A 241 7.19 -2.41 22.27
C ALA A 241 5.67 -2.65 22.24
N PRO A 242 5.22 -3.76 21.61
CA PRO A 242 3.80 -4.11 21.59
C PRO A 242 3.19 -4.31 22.99
N GLY A 243 4.00 -4.69 23.97
CA GLY A 243 3.58 -4.89 25.36
C GLY A 243 3.22 -3.58 26.09
N ASP A 244 3.68 -2.45 25.57
CA ASP A 244 3.41 -1.12 26.13
C ASP A 244 2.08 -0.53 25.63
N LEU A 245 1.42 -1.21 24.68
CA LEU A 245 0.11 -0.80 24.17
C LEU A 245 -0.98 -1.12 25.19
N PRO A 246 -1.76 -0.12 25.66
CA PRO A 246 -2.84 -0.37 26.60
C PRO A 246 -3.93 -1.26 25.96
N PRO A 247 -4.50 -2.21 26.72
CA PRO A 247 -5.46 -3.17 26.19
C PRO A 247 -6.81 -2.55 25.81
N ASP A 248 -7.24 -1.50 26.51
CA ASP A 248 -8.58 -0.89 26.36
C ASP A 248 -8.57 0.42 25.55
N ALA A 249 -7.41 0.83 25.05
CA ALA A 249 -7.25 2.05 24.27
C ALA A 249 -7.33 1.78 22.76
N ALA A 250 -7.64 2.82 21.99
CA ALA A 250 -7.45 2.79 20.55
C ALA A 250 -5.95 2.67 20.24
N THR A 251 -5.56 1.58 19.58
CA THR A 251 -4.15 1.25 19.36
C THR A 251 -3.86 0.90 17.91
N VAL A 252 -2.68 1.27 17.42
CA VAL A 252 -2.11 0.87 16.14
C VAL A 252 -0.83 0.10 16.40
N LEU A 253 -0.71 -1.09 15.81
CA LEU A 253 0.46 -1.93 15.94
C LEU A 253 0.98 -2.30 14.55
N VAL A 254 2.21 -1.90 14.24
CA VAL A 254 2.93 -2.31 13.03
C VAL A 254 3.89 -3.44 13.39
N THR A 255 3.67 -4.64 12.84
CA THR A 255 4.51 -5.82 13.17
C THR A 255 4.42 -6.92 12.11
N PRO A 256 5.53 -7.61 11.77
CA PRO A 256 5.46 -8.81 10.93
C PRO A 256 4.92 -10.04 11.67
N HIS A 257 4.69 -9.93 12.99
CA HIS A 257 4.26 -11.03 13.83
C HIS A 257 2.74 -11.18 13.84
N ALA A 258 2.27 -12.41 14.04
CA ALA A 258 0.89 -12.63 14.38
C ALA A 258 0.60 -12.02 15.75
N HIS A 259 -0.57 -11.39 15.88
CA HIS A 259 -1.01 -10.81 17.14
C HIS A 259 -2.49 -11.15 17.34
N LEU A 260 -2.85 -11.47 18.58
CA LEU A 260 -4.25 -11.67 18.96
C LEU A 260 -5.05 -10.39 18.71
N ALA A 261 -6.27 -10.56 18.22
CA ALA A 261 -7.23 -9.48 18.09
C ALA A 261 -7.50 -8.88 19.48
N ALA A 262 -7.46 -7.55 19.55
CA ALA A 262 -7.87 -6.79 20.73
C ALA A 262 -8.93 -5.78 20.30
N PRO A 263 -9.90 -5.47 21.18
CA PRO A 263 -10.89 -4.44 20.87
C PRO A 263 -10.18 -3.13 20.56
N ARG A 264 -10.56 -2.47 19.46
CA ARG A 264 -10.00 -1.17 19.03
C ARG A 264 -8.50 -1.19 18.69
N ARG A 265 -7.92 -2.35 18.37
CA ARG A 265 -6.53 -2.47 17.88
C ARG A 265 -6.46 -2.69 16.39
N LEU A 266 -5.93 -1.71 15.66
CA LEU A 266 -5.57 -1.87 14.25
C LEU A 266 -4.17 -2.50 14.15
N VAL A 267 -4.09 -3.74 13.65
CA VAL A 267 -2.81 -4.41 13.38
C VAL A 267 -2.48 -4.30 11.89
N LEU A 268 -1.28 -3.79 11.62
CA LEU A 268 -0.72 -3.57 10.29
C LEU A 268 0.52 -4.44 10.11
N HIS A 269 0.59 -5.21 9.02
CA HIS A 269 1.68 -6.10 8.73
C HIS A 269 2.54 -5.56 7.58
N PRO A 270 3.82 -5.25 7.83
CA PRO A 270 4.75 -4.93 6.77
C PRO A 270 5.01 -6.18 5.91
N ARG A 271 4.94 -6.04 4.59
CA ARG A 271 5.22 -7.13 3.65
C ARG A 271 6.72 -7.31 3.48
N VAL A 272 7.36 -7.98 4.44
CA VAL A 272 8.83 -8.12 4.54
C VAL A 272 9.32 -9.56 4.58
N LEU A 273 8.42 -10.54 4.70
CA LEU A 273 8.81 -11.95 4.80
C LEU A 273 8.92 -12.57 3.39
N HIS A 274 10.12 -13.00 3.03
CA HIS A 274 10.38 -13.73 1.80
C HIS A 274 10.48 -15.21 2.10
N VAL A 275 9.56 -15.99 1.54
CA VAL A 275 9.44 -17.42 1.84
C VAL A 275 9.98 -18.22 0.69
N GLY A 276 11.11 -18.89 0.90
CA GLY A 276 11.68 -19.80 -0.07
C GLY A 276 11.09 -21.20 0.09
N VAL A 277 10.66 -21.78 -1.03
CA VAL A 277 9.92 -23.04 -1.07
C VAL A 277 10.58 -24.02 -2.02
N GLY A 278 10.86 -25.23 -1.53
CA GLY A 278 11.26 -26.36 -2.35
C GLY A 278 10.31 -27.53 -2.15
N CYS A 279 9.62 -27.98 -3.19
CA CYS A 279 8.70 -29.13 -3.12
C CYS A 279 9.12 -30.28 -4.05
N ARG A 280 8.52 -31.47 -3.86
CA ARG A 280 8.47 -32.51 -4.90
C ARG A 280 7.54 -32.07 -6.04
N ARG A 281 7.70 -32.65 -7.23
CA ARG A 281 6.76 -32.46 -8.35
C ARG A 281 5.38 -32.99 -7.99
N GLY A 282 4.32 -32.30 -8.39
CA GLY A 282 2.93 -32.70 -8.23
C GLY A 282 2.39 -32.57 -6.80
N VAL A 283 3.06 -31.81 -5.92
CA VAL A 283 2.52 -31.55 -4.58
C VAL A 283 1.37 -30.54 -4.71
N ASP A 284 0.24 -30.88 -4.10
CA ASP A 284 -0.95 -30.04 -4.11
C ASP A 284 -0.70 -28.66 -3.48
N GLY A 285 -1.27 -27.60 -4.06
CA GLY A 285 -1.07 -26.23 -3.62
C GLY A 285 -1.53 -25.97 -2.19
N ALA A 286 -2.61 -26.61 -1.73
CA ALA A 286 -3.09 -26.48 -0.36
C ALA A 286 -2.11 -27.11 0.64
N VAL A 287 -1.41 -28.18 0.26
CA VAL A 287 -0.36 -28.79 1.09
C VAL A 287 0.84 -27.84 1.23
N ILE A 288 1.24 -27.17 0.15
CA ILE A 288 2.31 -26.17 0.18
C ILE A 288 1.89 -24.98 1.04
N GLU A 289 0.71 -24.42 0.81
CA GLU A 289 0.17 -23.29 1.57
C GLU A 289 0.08 -23.62 3.07
N SER A 290 -0.52 -24.76 3.42
CA SER A 290 -0.61 -25.25 4.80
C SER A 290 0.78 -25.33 5.44
N ARG A 291 1.78 -25.85 4.71
CA ARG A 291 3.14 -25.94 5.23
C ARG A 291 3.77 -24.57 5.49
N ILE A 292 3.55 -23.61 4.59
CA ILE A 292 4.02 -22.23 4.77
C ILE A 292 3.36 -21.63 6.01
N ARG A 293 2.04 -21.71 6.13
CA ARG A 293 1.29 -21.15 7.27
C ARG A 293 1.73 -21.76 8.61
N GLU A 294 1.94 -23.07 8.67
CA GLU A 294 2.46 -23.73 9.88
C GLU A 294 3.87 -23.27 10.24
N THR A 295 4.74 -23.12 9.24
CA THR A 295 6.12 -22.65 9.46
C THR A 295 6.12 -21.22 10.02
N LEU A 296 5.26 -20.34 9.48
CA LEU A 296 5.09 -18.98 9.98
C LEU A 296 4.46 -18.98 11.39
N ALA A 297 3.41 -19.76 11.62
CA ALA A 297 2.73 -19.84 12.91
C ALA A 297 3.66 -20.33 14.02
N GLY A 298 4.51 -21.33 13.74
CA GLY A 298 5.50 -21.84 14.70
C GLY A 298 6.54 -20.80 15.13
N ALA A 299 6.70 -19.72 14.36
CA ALA A 299 7.57 -18.59 14.67
C ALA A 299 6.82 -17.30 15.05
N ASN A 300 5.50 -17.40 15.27
CA ASN A 300 4.61 -16.25 15.48
C ASN A 300 4.68 -15.19 14.37
N LEU A 301 4.88 -15.59 13.11
CA LEU A 301 4.90 -14.69 11.95
C LEU A 301 3.52 -14.65 11.28
N ALA A 302 3.10 -13.47 10.84
CA ALA A 302 1.82 -13.28 10.18
C ALA A 302 1.90 -13.65 8.70
N PRO A 303 0.98 -14.48 8.16
CA PRO A 303 0.90 -14.72 6.72
C PRO A 303 0.73 -13.45 5.88
N ALA A 304 0.04 -12.43 6.43
CA ALA A 304 -0.13 -11.14 5.78
C ALA A 304 1.19 -10.34 5.62
N ALA A 305 2.23 -10.67 6.40
CA ALA A 305 3.56 -10.10 6.27
C ALA A 305 4.40 -10.74 5.15
N VAL A 306 3.89 -11.77 4.46
CA VAL A 306 4.58 -12.39 3.31
C VAL A 306 4.66 -11.39 2.15
N ALA A 307 5.88 -11.06 1.76
CA ALA A 307 6.19 -10.18 0.64
C ALA A 307 6.14 -10.94 -0.69
N ALA A 308 6.78 -12.11 -0.72
CA ALA A 308 6.93 -12.95 -1.90
C ALA A 308 7.21 -14.41 -1.50
N LEU A 309 6.83 -15.32 -2.40
CA LEU A 309 7.35 -16.68 -2.42
C LEU A 309 8.54 -16.76 -3.38
N ALA A 310 9.43 -17.73 -3.19
CA ALA A 310 10.57 -17.92 -4.09
C ALA A 310 10.94 -19.40 -4.26
N SER A 311 11.36 -19.80 -5.46
CA SER A 311 11.82 -21.16 -5.76
C SER A 311 12.87 -21.21 -6.88
N ALA A 312 13.24 -22.42 -7.28
CA ALA A 312 14.09 -22.64 -8.46
C ALA A 312 13.26 -22.57 -9.75
N ASP A 313 13.82 -21.98 -10.80
CA ASP A 313 13.20 -21.81 -12.13
C ASP A 313 12.80 -23.12 -12.83
N LEU A 314 13.49 -24.22 -12.52
CA LEU A 314 13.10 -25.56 -12.94
C LEU A 314 11.65 -25.92 -12.52
N LYS A 315 11.08 -25.19 -11.55
CA LYS A 315 9.71 -25.34 -11.05
C LYS A 315 8.78 -24.19 -11.46
N ALA A 316 9.14 -23.40 -12.47
CA ALA A 316 8.31 -22.31 -12.97
C ALA A 316 6.91 -22.79 -13.44
N ASP A 317 6.82 -24.04 -13.86
CA ASP A 317 5.62 -24.72 -14.32
C ASP A 317 4.87 -25.51 -13.23
N GLU A 318 5.33 -25.47 -11.98
CA GLU A 318 4.75 -26.29 -10.90
C GLU A 318 3.40 -25.72 -10.42
N PRO A 319 2.26 -26.41 -10.67
CA PRO A 319 0.94 -25.87 -10.37
C PRO A 319 0.72 -25.60 -8.88
N GLY A 320 1.26 -26.47 -8.01
CA GLY A 320 1.12 -26.32 -6.56
C GLY A 320 1.79 -25.05 -6.02
N LEU A 321 2.93 -24.65 -6.57
CA LEU A 321 3.59 -23.40 -6.17
C LEU A 321 2.80 -22.16 -6.61
N LEU A 322 2.28 -22.18 -7.84
CA LEU A 322 1.45 -21.10 -8.38
C LEU A 322 0.15 -20.94 -7.58
N GLN A 323 -0.49 -22.06 -7.22
CA GLN A 323 -1.69 -22.08 -6.39
C GLN A 323 -1.41 -21.53 -4.98
N ALA A 324 -0.32 -21.97 -4.33
CA ALA A 324 0.06 -21.48 -3.00
C ALA A 324 0.40 -19.97 -3.02
N ALA A 325 1.08 -19.49 -4.06
CA ALA A 325 1.37 -18.07 -4.25
C ALA A 325 0.09 -17.24 -4.38
N ALA A 326 -0.87 -17.72 -5.19
CA ALA A 326 -2.17 -17.08 -5.35
C ALA A 326 -2.97 -17.06 -4.02
N ALA A 327 -2.98 -18.17 -3.28
CA ALA A 327 -3.69 -18.26 -1.99
C ALA A 327 -3.12 -17.31 -0.92
N LEU A 328 -1.83 -17.01 -0.98
CA LEU A 328 -1.16 -16.05 -0.10
C LEU A 328 -1.15 -14.62 -0.66
N ALA A 329 -1.76 -14.39 -1.84
CA ALA A 329 -1.71 -13.11 -2.57
C ALA A 329 -0.27 -12.56 -2.69
N ALA A 330 0.69 -13.45 -2.94
CA ALA A 330 2.11 -13.12 -3.00
C ALA A 330 2.68 -13.39 -4.40
N PRO A 331 3.53 -12.50 -4.94
CA PRO A 331 4.30 -12.82 -6.13
C PRO A 331 5.21 -14.03 -5.87
N LEU A 332 5.49 -14.79 -6.93
CA LEU A 332 6.39 -15.93 -6.90
C LEU A 332 7.61 -15.65 -7.78
N HIS A 333 8.78 -15.65 -7.15
CA HIS A 333 10.06 -15.42 -7.83
C HIS A 333 10.76 -16.75 -8.12
N PHE A 334 11.42 -16.82 -9.26
CA PHE A 334 12.19 -17.99 -9.69
C PHE A 334 13.63 -17.59 -9.94
N PHE A 335 14.56 -18.45 -9.51
CA PHE A 335 16.00 -18.24 -9.66
C PHE A 335 16.63 -19.46 -10.32
N ASP A 336 17.59 -19.21 -11.20
CA ASP A 336 18.37 -20.26 -11.86
C ASP A 336 19.37 -20.94 -10.89
N ALA A 337 19.88 -22.10 -11.31
CA ALA A 337 20.81 -22.89 -10.52
C ALA A 337 22.09 -22.11 -10.15
N ALA A 338 22.60 -21.28 -11.06
CA ALA A 338 23.80 -20.49 -10.84
C ALA A 338 23.59 -19.42 -9.76
N SER A 339 22.49 -18.69 -9.82
CA SER A 339 22.11 -17.69 -8.82
C SER A 339 21.91 -18.32 -7.44
N LEU A 340 21.24 -19.48 -7.38
CA LEU A 340 21.03 -20.21 -6.14
C LEU A 340 22.34 -20.72 -5.53
N ALA A 341 23.25 -21.25 -6.35
CA ALA A 341 24.56 -21.74 -5.89
C ALA A 341 25.49 -20.60 -5.44
N ALA A 342 25.32 -19.39 -5.98
CA ALA A 342 26.08 -18.21 -5.57
C ALA A 342 25.69 -17.67 -4.18
N VAL A 343 24.65 -18.21 -3.54
CA VAL A 343 24.25 -17.84 -2.18
C VAL A 343 24.71 -18.91 -1.20
N PRO A 344 25.68 -18.59 -0.32
CA PRO A 344 26.04 -19.47 0.77
C PRO A 344 24.83 -19.70 1.67
N VAL A 345 24.52 -20.96 1.93
CA VAL A 345 23.41 -21.36 2.78
C VAL A 345 23.92 -22.22 3.93
N PRO A 346 23.37 -22.07 5.15
CA PRO A 346 23.79 -22.86 6.30
C PRO A 346 23.44 -24.35 6.14
N HIS A 347 22.41 -24.68 5.33
CA HIS A 347 21.97 -26.05 5.16
C HIS A 347 21.80 -26.43 3.68
N PRO A 348 22.89 -26.76 2.97
CA PRO A 348 22.80 -27.28 1.59
C PRO A 348 21.96 -28.58 1.53
N SER A 349 21.42 -28.87 0.36
CA SER A 349 20.55 -30.04 0.13
C SER A 349 21.17 -30.96 -0.92
N PRO A 350 21.57 -32.19 -0.57
CA PRO A 350 22.12 -33.16 -1.53
C PRO A 350 21.15 -33.41 -2.69
N LYS A 351 19.84 -33.47 -2.42
CA LYS A 351 18.84 -33.65 -3.48
C LYS A 351 18.72 -32.43 -4.39
N ALA A 352 18.87 -31.22 -3.85
CA ALA A 352 18.90 -30.02 -4.68
C ALA A 352 20.16 -30.00 -5.56
N ALA A 353 21.31 -30.40 -5.00
CA ALA A 353 22.57 -30.48 -5.74
C ALA A 353 22.50 -31.47 -6.90
N GLU A 354 21.92 -32.65 -6.68
CA GLU A 354 21.66 -33.64 -7.73
C GLU A 354 20.75 -33.09 -8.83
N VAL A 355 19.62 -32.47 -8.45
CA VAL A 355 18.61 -31.99 -9.40
C VAL A 355 19.09 -30.78 -10.20
N LEU A 356 19.87 -29.88 -9.58
CA LEU A 356 20.36 -28.66 -10.20
C LEU A 356 21.74 -28.83 -10.85
N GLY A 357 22.42 -29.95 -10.62
CA GLY A 357 23.78 -30.21 -11.14
C GLY A 357 24.87 -29.31 -10.55
N VAL A 358 24.63 -28.71 -9.37
CA VAL A 358 25.56 -27.80 -8.70
C VAL A 358 25.78 -28.23 -7.25
N PRO A 359 27.03 -28.36 -6.76
CA PRO A 359 27.29 -28.78 -5.39
C PRO A 359 26.88 -27.71 -4.36
N GLU A 360 26.67 -28.14 -3.11
CA GLU A 360 26.46 -27.25 -1.95
C GLU A 360 25.30 -26.23 -2.06
N VAL A 361 24.28 -26.52 -2.87
CA VAL A 361 23.11 -25.65 -3.06
C VAL A 361 21.92 -26.01 -2.17
N GLY A 362 21.16 -25.02 -1.73
CA GLY A 362 19.89 -25.21 -1.03
C GLY A 362 18.80 -24.28 -1.57
N VAL A 363 17.80 -24.84 -2.28
CA VAL A 363 16.75 -24.04 -2.95
C VAL A 363 15.99 -23.14 -1.99
N ALA A 364 15.45 -23.68 -0.89
CA ALA A 364 14.57 -22.91 -0.01
C ALA A 364 15.30 -21.72 0.65
N GLU A 365 16.48 -21.95 1.23
CA GLU A 365 17.24 -20.87 1.90
C GLU A 365 17.78 -19.85 0.89
N ALA A 366 18.40 -20.30 -0.21
CA ALA A 366 18.98 -19.41 -1.20
C ALA A 366 17.90 -18.57 -1.90
N ALA A 367 16.77 -19.18 -2.28
CA ALA A 367 15.67 -18.46 -2.94
C ALA A 367 15.02 -17.43 -1.99
N ALA A 368 14.85 -17.75 -0.71
CA ALA A 368 14.35 -16.79 0.28
C ALA A 368 15.27 -15.57 0.38
N LEU A 369 16.59 -15.80 0.51
CA LEU A 369 17.60 -14.75 0.60
C LEU A 369 17.67 -13.90 -0.66
N LEU A 370 17.72 -14.51 -1.85
CA LEU A 370 17.73 -13.79 -3.14
C LEU A 370 16.49 -12.93 -3.33
N SER A 371 15.32 -13.47 -2.98
CA SER A 371 14.06 -12.72 -3.04
C SER A 371 14.09 -11.52 -2.09
N ALA A 372 14.60 -11.68 -0.87
CA ALA A 372 14.71 -10.58 0.09
C ALA A 372 15.72 -9.49 -0.33
N ARG A 373 16.80 -9.84 -1.05
CA ARG A 373 17.77 -8.85 -1.60
C ARG A 373 17.11 -7.82 -2.51
N GLN A 374 15.99 -8.15 -3.15
CA GLN A 374 15.28 -7.24 -4.03
C GLN A 374 14.69 -6.03 -3.29
N LEU A 375 14.52 -6.10 -1.97
CA LEU A 375 14.10 -4.98 -1.13
C LEU A 375 15.23 -3.99 -0.82
N GLY A 376 16.48 -4.30 -1.19
CA GLY A 376 17.67 -3.56 -0.77
C GLY A 376 18.13 -3.93 0.65
N GLY A 377 19.40 -3.67 0.97
CA GLY A 377 20.00 -4.05 2.25
C GLY A 377 20.48 -5.50 2.31
N THR A 378 20.95 -5.92 3.49
CA THR A 378 21.52 -7.26 3.72
C THR A 378 20.46 -8.18 4.33
N PRO A 379 19.93 -9.17 3.59
CA PRO A 379 18.95 -10.08 4.14
C PRO A 379 19.58 -11.09 5.10
N ALA A 380 18.77 -11.54 6.05
CA ALA A 380 19.10 -12.62 6.97
C ALA A 380 18.02 -13.71 6.93
N LEU A 381 18.43 -14.96 7.16
CA LEU A 381 17.49 -16.05 7.41
C LEU A 381 16.87 -15.85 8.79
N LEU A 382 15.55 -15.70 8.82
CA LEU A 382 14.76 -15.70 10.06
C LEU A 382 14.46 -17.12 10.50
N LEU A 383 14.13 -17.99 9.54
CA LEU A 383 13.88 -19.41 9.77
C LEU A 383 14.73 -20.23 8.80
N PRO A 384 15.59 -21.14 9.32
CA PRO A 384 16.31 -22.08 8.47
C PRO A 384 15.34 -23.05 7.79
N LYS A 385 15.84 -23.82 6.81
CA LYS A 385 14.99 -24.77 6.08
C LYS A 385 14.31 -25.77 7.03
N SER A 386 13.04 -26.01 6.78
CA SER A 386 12.25 -27.04 7.47
C SER A 386 11.47 -27.87 6.46
N ALA A 387 11.71 -29.18 6.43
CA ALA A 387 11.13 -30.10 5.45
C ALA A 387 10.07 -31.02 6.08
N ALA A 388 8.85 -31.03 5.53
CA ALA A 388 7.79 -31.95 5.90
C ALA A 388 6.81 -32.13 4.73
N ARG A 389 6.15 -33.29 4.62
CA ARG A 389 5.12 -33.56 3.59
C ARG A 389 5.58 -33.27 2.14
N GLY A 390 6.86 -33.50 1.87
CA GLY A 390 7.44 -33.24 0.54
C GLY A 390 7.64 -31.76 0.19
N VAL A 391 7.52 -30.86 1.17
CA VAL A 391 7.70 -29.41 1.05
C VAL A 391 8.76 -28.94 2.04
N THR A 392 9.69 -28.13 1.57
CA THR A 392 10.74 -27.47 2.35
C THR A 392 10.47 -25.98 2.32
N VAL A 393 10.46 -25.34 3.50
CA VAL A 393 10.21 -23.91 3.65
C VAL A 393 11.37 -23.28 4.42
N ALA A 394 11.83 -22.12 3.97
CA ALA A 394 12.73 -21.24 4.71
C ALA A 394 12.19 -19.80 4.63
N VAL A 395 12.53 -18.95 5.59
CA VAL A 395 12.05 -17.56 5.63
C VAL A 395 13.23 -16.62 5.82
N ALA A 396 13.30 -15.60 4.97
CA ALA A 396 14.27 -14.52 5.07
C ALA A 396 13.55 -13.17 5.14
N ALA A 397 14.23 -12.18 5.70
CA ALA A 397 13.83 -10.78 5.64
C ALA A 397 15.08 -9.89 5.66
N VAL A 398 14.91 -8.63 5.30
CA VAL A 398 15.92 -7.61 5.57
C VAL A 398 15.61 -7.05 6.96
N PRO A 399 16.52 -7.19 7.95
CA PRO A 399 16.31 -6.59 9.26
C PRO A 399 16.17 -5.07 9.15
N ASP A 400 15.22 -4.48 9.88
CA ASP A 400 15.13 -3.03 10.01
C ASP A 400 16.42 -2.50 10.68
N ALA A 401 16.93 -1.34 10.24
CA ALA A 401 18.22 -0.79 10.71
C ALA A 401 18.29 -0.62 12.25
N ASP A 402 17.15 -0.41 12.92
CA ASP A 402 17.05 -0.27 14.38
C ASP A 402 16.90 -1.59 15.15
N SER A 403 16.72 -2.73 14.45
CA SER A 403 16.68 -4.05 15.11
C SER A 403 18.04 -4.52 15.65
N ALA A 404 19.13 -3.78 15.35
CA ALA A 404 20.50 -4.07 15.78
C ALA A 404 20.82 -3.67 17.23
N ARG A 405 19.91 -3.02 17.97
CA ARG A 405 20.09 -2.82 19.42
C ARG A 405 19.90 -4.17 20.14
N PRO A 406 20.88 -4.65 20.93
CA PRO A 406 20.77 -5.92 21.63
C PRO A 406 19.56 -5.89 22.56
N ARG A 407 18.56 -6.73 22.27
CA ARG A 407 17.45 -7.00 23.17
C ARG A 407 18.00 -7.84 24.31
N THR A 408 17.96 -7.31 25.53
CA THR A 408 18.21 -8.11 26.73
C THR A 408 17.23 -9.28 26.76
N PRO A 409 17.69 -10.52 26.95
CA PRO A 409 16.79 -11.66 27.03
C PRO A 409 15.89 -11.52 28.27
N PHE A 410 14.60 -11.81 28.10
CA PHE A 410 13.65 -11.90 29.21
C PHE A 410 14.17 -12.90 30.26
N PRO A 411 14.12 -12.58 31.57
CA PRO A 411 14.43 -13.56 32.59
C PRO A 411 13.39 -14.68 32.56
N HIS A 412 13.86 -15.92 32.41
CA HIS A 412 13.05 -17.10 32.63
C HIS A 412 12.54 -17.10 34.07
N ALA A 413 11.21 -17.17 34.25
CA ALA A 413 10.60 -17.44 35.53
C ALA A 413 10.98 -18.86 35.97
N SER A 414 11.97 -18.98 36.86
CA SER A 414 12.26 -20.22 37.57
C SER A 414 11.13 -20.49 38.56
N SER A 415 10.48 -21.63 38.38
CA SER A 415 9.55 -22.20 39.34
C SER A 415 10.32 -22.71 40.57
N GLU A 416 10.26 -21.97 41.67
CA GLU A 416 10.53 -22.53 43.00
C GLU A 416 9.19 -22.82 43.68
N THR A 417 8.86 -24.10 43.81
CA THR A 417 7.83 -24.61 44.72
C THR A 417 8.38 -24.60 46.15
N PRO A 418 7.62 -24.12 47.15
CA PRO A 418 8.06 -24.14 48.53
C PRO A 418 7.92 -25.56 49.11
N SER A 419 8.87 -25.95 49.95
CA SER A 419 8.77 -27.05 50.91
C SER A 419 8.94 -26.52 52.32
#